data_AF-A0A936ZU58-F1
#
_entry.id   AF-A0A936ZU58-F1
#
_cell.length_a   1.000
_cell.length_b   1.000
_cell.length_c   1.000
_cell.angle_alpha   90.00
_cell.angle_beta   90.00
_cell.angle_gamma   90.00
#
_symmetry.space_group_name_H-M   'P 1'
#
loop_
_entity.id
_entity.type
_entity.pdbx_description
1 polymer ?
#
loop_
_entity_poly.entity_id
_entity_poly.type
_entity_poly.pdbx_seq_one_letter_code
_entity_poly.pdbx_strand_id
1 'polypeptide(L)'
;MVTKIFPEINKVYFMETYTLIHILSGKGGIEVDFKNYYDWKDKVIYLEKGQYIKFQSENFVIRKIEFPSQEKFQNSEIRVLFKHLISLGYINLMECDDCQQYLSKTVFSDHTSTILDISSKQWFWQNPFHASKDEYQIIFDIKDVIDKEFSNHLSNQELVSFINSKGYNAQTLIRNKIGLSIKDLMGNKRLTESQREIAFTDKSIQEISFDLGYKDPAYFNRVFKNNVGQTPKDFRKNFDYENRDAFTQNIIELLKTHHEHERSLGFYADKMHVSVKTLSKKVKHKMNTSLGQLIRMELIHTAKTMLLEGEPVNVISQRLNFEEPNHFSRFFKHYVGVSPSDFKNKKYNL
;
A
#
# COMPACT_ATOMS: atom_id res chain seq x y z
N MET A 1 16.25 15.19 1.72
CA MET A 1 16.19 15.70 0.34
C MET A 1 14.74 15.67 -0.12
N VAL A 2 14.24 16.71 -0.80
CA VAL A 2 12.86 16.75 -1.34
C VAL A 2 12.93 16.86 -2.86
N THR A 3 12.31 15.93 -3.58
CA THR A 3 12.34 15.88 -5.05
C THR A 3 10.95 15.67 -5.64
N LYS A 4 10.71 16.27 -6.81
CA LYS A 4 9.51 16.00 -7.62
C LYS A 4 9.86 14.94 -8.64
N ILE A 5 9.06 13.88 -8.74
CA ILE A 5 9.31 12.74 -9.62
C ILE A 5 8.06 12.48 -10.47
N PHE A 6 8.29 12.07 -11.71
CA PHE A 6 7.28 11.55 -12.64
C PHE A 6 7.56 10.06 -12.82
N PRO A 7 6.91 9.18 -12.02
CA PRO A 7 7.22 7.77 -12.07
C PRO A 7 6.86 7.16 -13.43
N GLU A 8 7.75 6.33 -13.95
CA GLU A 8 7.50 5.51 -15.12
C GLU A 8 6.50 4.41 -14.75
N ILE A 9 5.59 4.14 -15.69
CA ILE A 9 4.60 3.08 -15.51
C ILE A 9 5.30 1.74 -15.28
N ASN A 10 4.86 1.03 -14.25
CA ASN A 10 5.32 -0.28 -13.86
C ASN A 10 6.81 -0.40 -13.50
N LYS A 11 7.55 0.72 -13.41
CA LYS A 11 8.92 0.71 -12.91
C LYS A 11 8.93 0.51 -11.40
N VAL A 12 9.84 -0.35 -10.95
CA VAL A 12 10.09 -0.61 -9.54
C VAL A 12 11.07 0.44 -9.02
N TYR A 13 10.69 1.11 -7.93
CA TYR A 13 11.52 2.07 -7.24
C TYR A 13 11.87 1.53 -5.85
N PHE A 14 13.12 1.11 -5.66
CA PHE A 14 13.63 0.71 -4.35
C PHE A 14 13.99 1.92 -3.50
N MET A 15 13.64 1.84 -2.22
CA MET A 15 13.99 2.87 -1.26
C MET A 15 15.33 2.54 -0.61
N GLU A 16 16.34 3.33 -0.93
CA GLU A 16 17.67 3.24 -0.29
C GLU A 16 17.70 3.92 1.08
N THR A 17 16.74 4.80 1.33
CA THR A 17 16.59 5.56 2.58
C THR A 17 15.12 5.55 3.01
N TYR A 18 14.87 5.89 4.28
CA TYR A 18 13.52 6.18 4.73
C TYR A 18 12.94 7.30 3.87
N THR A 19 11.75 7.06 3.32
CA THR A 19 11.16 7.91 2.28
C THR A 19 9.68 8.15 2.55
N LEU A 20 9.24 9.40 2.47
CA LEU A 20 7.82 9.75 2.31
C LEU A 20 7.52 10.09 0.85
N ILE A 21 6.41 9.57 0.35
CA ILE A 21 5.89 9.83 -0.98
C ILE A 21 4.51 10.47 -0.84
N HIS A 22 4.42 11.74 -1.22
CA HIS A 22 3.17 12.46 -1.33
C HIS A 22 2.75 12.51 -2.80
N ILE A 23 1.56 12.02 -3.10
CA ILE A 23 1.08 11.95 -4.49
C ILE A 23 0.34 13.25 -4.79
N LEU A 24 0.88 14.03 -5.72
CA LEU A 24 0.35 15.34 -6.10
C LEU A 24 -0.78 15.19 -7.13
N SER A 25 -0.64 14.24 -8.04
CA SER A 25 -1.66 13.86 -9.01
C SER A 25 -1.38 12.46 -9.57
N GLY A 26 -2.38 11.84 -10.19
CA GLY A 26 -2.26 10.52 -10.79
C GLY A 26 -3.61 9.82 -10.91
N LYS A 27 -3.61 8.66 -11.55
CA LYS A 27 -4.78 7.78 -11.69
C LYS A 27 -4.30 6.32 -11.62
N GLY A 28 -5.14 5.41 -11.16
CA GLY A 28 -4.82 3.97 -11.12
C GLY A 28 -4.22 3.47 -9.81
N GLY A 29 -3.61 2.29 -9.85
CA GLY A 29 -3.07 1.59 -8.68
C GLY A 29 -1.62 1.95 -8.35
N ILE A 30 -1.30 1.86 -7.07
CA ILE A 30 0.07 1.89 -6.55
C ILE A 30 0.32 0.55 -5.86
N GLU A 31 1.46 -0.05 -6.15
CA GLU A 31 1.89 -1.28 -5.50
C GLU A 31 3.04 -0.96 -4.54
N VAL A 32 2.92 -1.38 -3.28
CA VAL A 32 3.99 -1.33 -2.28
C VAL A 32 4.17 -2.73 -1.74
N ASP A 33 5.37 -3.30 -1.87
CA ASP A 33 5.69 -4.66 -1.44
C ASP A 33 4.59 -5.68 -1.75
N PHE A 34 4.29 -5.84 -3.05
CA PHE A 34 3.30 -6.78 -3.57
C PHE A 34 1.84 -6.51 -3.16
N LYS A 35 1.56 -5.43 -2.42
CA LYS A 35 0.20 -5.00 -2.04
C LYS A 35 -0.25 -3.84 -2.92
N ASN A 36 -1.44 -3.98 -3.51
CA ASN A 36 -2.04 -2.97 -4.37
C ASN A 36 -2.95 -2.02 -3.56
N TYR A 37 -2.78 -0.73 -3.79
CA TYR A 37 -3.53 0.36 -3.19
C TYR A 37 -4.15 1.21 -4.29
N TYR A 38 -5.44 1.50 -4.17
CA TYR A 38 -6.20 2.29 -5.14
C TYR A 38 -6.84 3.55 -4.53
N ASP A 39 -6.74 3.69 -3.22
CA ASP A 39 -7.37 4.74 -2.42
C ASP A 39 -6.34 5.76 -1.90
N TRP A 40 -5.33 6.10 -2.70
CA TRP A 40 -4.14 6.85 -2.28
C TRP A 40 -4.26 8.39 -2.34
N LYS A 41 -5.34 8.95 -2.90
CA LYS A 41 -5.43 10.38 -3.27
C LYS A 41 -5.22 11.37 -2.12
N ASP A 42 -5.58 10.99 -0.90
CA ASP A 42 -5.48 11.85 0.29
C ASP A 42 -4.41 11.35 1.27
N LYS A 43 -3.50 10.50 0.78
CA LYS A 43 -2.56 9.70 1.58
C LYS A 43 -1.13 10.09 1.28
N VAL A 44 -0.31 10.13 2.32
CA VAL A 44 1.16 10.03 2.18
C VAL A 44 1.56 8.59 2.39
N ILE A 45 2.40 8.07 1.49
CA ILE A 45 2.95 6.73 1.57
C ILE A 45 4.32 6.84 2.23
N TYR A 46 4.49 6.15 3.34
CA TYR A 46 5.79 5.99 3.97
C TYR A 46 6.42 4.67 3.55
N LEU A 47 7.71 4.70 3.25
CA LEU A 47 8.48 3.55 2.83
C LEU A 47 9.81 3.50 3.58
N GLU A 48 10.11 2.33 4.12
CA GLU A 48 11.36 1.99 4.78
C GLU A 48 12.43 1.58 3.76
N LYS A 49 13.68 1.58 4.22
CA LYS A 49 14.79 1.08 3.43
C LYS A 49 14.53 -0.37 3.01
N GLY A 50 14.72 -0.68 1.73
CA GLY A 50 14.51 -2.00 1.13
C GLY A 50 13.08 -2.26 0.67
N GLN A 51 12.09 -1.43 1.03
CA GLN A 51 10.76 -1.50 0.42
C GLN A 51 10.83 -0.99 -1.03
N TYR A 52 9.92 -1.49 -1.87
CA TYR A 52 9.73 -0.94 -3.20
C TYR A 52 8.33 -0.37 -3.39
N ILE A 53 8.24 0.58 -4.32
CA ILE A 53 6.97 1.11 -4.83
C ILE A 53 6.95 1.03 -6.36
N LYS A 54 5.78 0.75 -6.91
CA LYS A 54 5.50 0.70 -8.34
C LYS A 54 4.19 1.41 -8.65
N PHE A 55 4.20 2.20 -9.72
CA PHE A 55 3.03 2.95 -10.16
C PHE A 55 2.42 2.23 -11.37
N GLN A 56 1.19 1.73 -11.23
CA GLN A 56 0.57 0.82 -12.21
C GLN A 56 -0.20 1.56 -13.31
N SER A 57 0.01 2.86 -13.44
CA SER A 57 -0.69 3.71 -14.41
C SER A 57 0.14 4.94 -14.74
N GLU A 58 -0.22 5.59 -15.84
CA GLU A 58 0.46 6.78 -16.33
C GLU A 58 0.01 8.04 -15.56
N ASN A 59 0.83 9.09 -15.66
CA ASN A 59 0.55 10.45 -15.15
C ASN A 59 0.61 10.63 -13.63
N PHE A 60 1.30 9.74 -12.90
CA PHE A 60 1.63 10.03 -11.51
C PHE A 60 2.63 11.19 -11.44
N VAL A 61 2.35 12.12 -10.54
CA VAL A 61 3.29 13.17 -10.13
C VAL A 61 3.42 13.06 -8.63
N ILE A 62 4.63 12.80 -8.15
CA ILE A 62 4.88 12.60 -6.73
C ILE A 62 5.92 13.58 -6.21
N ARG A 63 5.82 13.87 -4.91
CA ARG A 63 6.87 14.48 -4.11
C ARG A 63 7.50 13.38 -3.26
N LYS A 64 8.79 13.14 -3.45
CA LYS A 64 9.61 12.21 -2.66
C LYS A 64 10.40 13.01 -1.63
N ILE A 65 10.34 12.60 -0.36
CA ILE A 65 11.04 13.21 0.75
C ILE A 65 11.92 12.14 1.39
N GLU A 66 13.23 12.26 1.24
CA GLU A 66 14.23 11.32 1.75
C GLU A 66 14.88 11.83 3.02
N PHE A 67 15.01 10.97 4.01
CA PHE A 67 15.59 11.31 5.30
C PHE A 67 17.06 10.85 5.38
N PRO A 68 18.02 11.77 5.63
CA PRO A 68 19.44 11.48 5.46
C PRO A 68 20.10 10.70 6.62
N SER A 69 19.47 10.56 7.80
CA SER A 69 20.10 9.80 8.89
C SER A 69 19.12 8.99 9.75
N GLN A 70 19.58 7.79 10.13
CA GLN A 70 18.90 6.86 11.02
C GLN A 70 18.79 7.39 12.47
N GLU A 71 19.67 8.31 12.89
CA GLU A 71 19.64 8.94 14.23
C GLU A 71 18.49 9.93 14.41
N LYS A 72 18.22 10.78 13.40
CA LYS A 72 17.03 11.67 13.42
C LYS A 72 15.72 10.85 13.46
N PHE A 73 15.77 9.62 12.95
CA PHE A 73 14.67 8.67 12.91
C PHE A 73 14.49 7.87 14.22
N GLN A 74 15.56 7.67 15.00
CA GLN A 74 15.53 6.94 16.27
C GLN A 74 15.28 7.83 17.51
N ASN A 75 15.26 9.16 17.35
CA ASN A 75 14.94 10.08 18.43
C ASN A 75 13.54 9.78 19.01
N SER A 76 13.46 9.51 20.32
CA SER A 76 12.27 9.07 21.05
C SER A 76 11.09 10.05 21.00
N GLU A 77 11.33 11.34 20.80
CA GLU A 77 10.27 12.35 20.67
C GLU A 77 9.72 12.41 19.23
N ILE A 78 10.57 12.15 18.24
CA ILE A 78 10.24 12.13 16.81
C ILE A 78 9.69 10.76 16.38
N ARG A 79 10.00 9.70 17.14
CA ARG A 79 9.67 8.29 16.88
C ARG A 79 8.17 8.02 16.69
N VAL A 80 7.33 8.88 17.29
CA VAL A 80 5.87 8.81 17.26
C VAL A 80 5.31 9.06 15.85
N LEU A 81 6.07 9.68 14.95
CA LEU A 81 5.64 9.92 13.57
C LEU A 81 5.95 8.80 12.58
N PHE A 82 6.99 8.01 12.85
CA PHE A 82 7.77 7.44 11.75
C PHE A 82 7.79 5.91 11.70
N LYS A 83 7.21 5.23 12.69
CA LYS A 83 7.27 3.77 12.80
C LYS A 83 5.94 3.06 12.50
N HIS A 84 5.11 3.69 11.67
CA HIS A 84 3.68 3.40 11.46
C HIS A 84 3.27 2.15 10.67
N LEU A 85 4.13 1.19 10.37
CA LEU A 85 3.75 0.14 9.40
C LEU A 85 3.73 -1.26 9.98
N ILE A 86 2.76 -1.52 10.86
CA ILE A 86 2.12 -2.84 10.84
C ILE A 86 0.88 -2.73 9.95
N SER A 87 1.12 -3.01 8.67
CA SER A 87 0.14 -3.36 7.63
C SER A 87 -0.86 -2.32 7.11
N LEU A 88 -1.27 -1.27 7.82
CA LEU A 88 -2.25 -0.29 7.31
C LEU A 88 -2.04 1.06 8.00
N GLY A 89 -1.59 2.11 7.31
CA GLY A 89 -1.42 3.40 7.97
C GLY A 89 -0.95 4.51 7.03
N TYR A 90 -1.91 5.14 6.37
CA TYR A 90 -1.70 6.39 5.66
C TYR A 90 -2.02 7.57 6.57
N ILE A 91 -1.39 8.71 6.34
CA ILE A 91 -1.81 9.98 6.95
C ILE A 91 -2.87 10.59 6.04
N ASN A 92 -4.10 10.75 6.54
CA ASN A 92 -5.14 11.54 5.86
C ASN A 92 -4.88 13.04 6.10
N LEU A 93 -4.45 13.76 5.06
CA LEU A 93 -4.10 15.18 5.14
C LEU A 93 -5.30 16.12 5.01
N MET A 94 -6.45 15.63 4.54
CA MET A 94 -7.67 16.42 4.36
C MET A 94 -8.31 16.89 5.67
N GLU A 95 -7.82 16.40 6.81
CA GLU A 95 -8.32 16.75 8.14
C GLU A 95 -7.38 17.72 8.88
N CYS A 96 -6.44 18.38 8.18
CA CYS A 96 -5.47 19.29 8.80
C CYS A 96 -5.12 20.48 7.90
N ASP A 97 -5.70 21.63 8.21
CA ASP A 97 -5.46 22.91 7.52
C ASP A 97 -3.99 23.34 7.62
N ASP A 98 -3.37 23.16 8.80
CA ASP A 98 -1.94 23.43 9.01
C ASP A 98 -1.05 22.57 8.11
N CYS A 99 -1.47 21.33 7.82
CA CYS A 99 -0.73 20.38 7.01
C CYS A 99 -0.83 20.69 5.52
N GLN A 100 -2.00 21.13 5.06
CA GLN A 100 -2.17 21.64 3.69
C GLN A 100 -1.39 22.95 3.49
N GLN A 101 -1.49 23.87 4.45
CA GLN A 101 -0.72 25.11 4.45
C GLN A 101 0.79 24.83 4.49
N TYR A 102 1.20 23.78 5.20
CA TYR A 102 2.58 23.33 5.29
C TYR A 102 3.08 22.66 4.00
N LEU A 103 2.31 21.75 3.39
CA LEU A 103 2.68 21.05 2.13
C LEU A 103 2.68 21.97 0.91
N SER A 104 1.94 23.06 0.97
CA SER A 104 1.97 24.15 0.00
C SER A 104 3.13 25.12 0.24
N LYS A 105 3.47 25.41 1.51
CA LYS A 105 4.60 26.28 1.89
C LYS A 105 5.97 25.62 1.96
N THR A 106 6.07 24.28 1.99
CA THR A 106 7.34 23.55 1.85
C THR A 106 7.84 23.66 0.42
N VAL A 107 8.27 24.86 0.09
CA VAL A 107 9.31 25.16 -0.89
C VAL A 107 10.60 24.60 -0.31
N PHE A 108 11.33 23.87 -1.15
CA PHE A 108 12.71 23.39 -1.01
C PHE A 108 13.54 24.12 0.07
N SER A 109 13.40 23.73 1.35
CA SER A 109 14.16 24.34 2.43
C SER A 109 14.79 23.27 3.33
N ASP A 110 16.00 23.57 3.79
CA ASP A 110 16.89 22.62 4.47
C ASP A 110 16.48 22.31 5.93
N HIS A 111 15.39 22.90 6.42
CA HIS A 111 15.01 22.83 7.82
C HIS A 111 14.08 21.63 8.07
N THR A 112 14.67 20.43 8.02
CA THR A 112 13.98 19.14 8.14
C THR A 112 13.42 18.88 9.56
N SER A 113 13.83 19.62 10.59
CA SER A 113 13.39 19.40 11.98
C SER A 113 11.97 19.90 12.28
N THR A 114 11.53 20.99 11.66
CA THR A 114 10.19 21.57 11.86
C THR A 114 9.09 20.72 11.23
N ILE A 115 9.45 19.90 10.22
CA ILE A 115 8.58 18.93 9.54
C ILE A 115 8.06 17.87 10.53
N LEU A 116 8.84 17.57 11.58
CA LEU A 116 8.67 16.43 12.47
C LEU A 116 7.80 16.75 13.71
N ASP A 117 7.55 18.04 14.01
CA ASP A 117 6.78 18.41 15.20
C ASP A 117 5.27 18.46 14.92
N ILE A 118 4.88 18.95 13.75
CA ILE A 118 3.46 19.14 13.37
C ILE A 118 2.77 17.78 13.13
N SER A 119 3.45 16.86 12.46
CA SER A 119 2.87 15.57 12.13
C SER A 119 2.85 14.61 13.35
N SER A 120 3.68 14.84 14.38
CA SER A 120 3.63 14.12 15.66
C SER A 120 2.38 14.48 16.46
N LYS A 121 2.00 15.76 16.43
CA LYS A 121 0.74 16.24 17.02
C LYS A 121 -0.45 15.63 16.27
N GLN A 122 -0.44 15.64 14.94
CA GLN A 122 -1.54 15.14 14.10
C GLN A 122 -1.80 13.62 14.27
N TRP A 123 -0.78 12.80 14.50
CA TRP A 123 -1.00 11.38 14.69
C TRP A 123 -1.57 11.02 16.07
N PHE A 124 -1.21 11.77 17.12
CA PHE A 124 -1.91 11.65 18.40
C PHE A 124 -3.42 11.85 18.22
N TRP A 125 -3.83 12.68 17.26
CA TRP A 125 -5.24 12.87 16.89
C TRP A 125 -5.85 11.70 16.10
N GLN A 126 -5.10 10.97 15.28
CA GLN A 126 -5.63 9.84 14.50
C GLN A 126 -5.62 8.49 15.25
N ASN A 127 -4.64 8.27 16.14
CA ASN A 127 -4.49 7.12 17.06
C ASN A 127 -5.14 5.79 16.58
N PRO A 128 -4.67 5.20 15.46
CA PRO A 128 -5.35 4.07 14.81
C PRO A 128 -5.37 2.78 15.64
N PHE A 129 -4.42 2.61 16.56
CA PHE A 129 -4.39 1.47 17.48
C PHE A 129 -5.06 1.77 18.82
N HIS A 130 -5.61 2.98 19.01
CA HIS A 130 -6.16 3.45 20.28
C HIS A 130 -5.19 3.21 21.45
N ALA A 131 -3.91 3.51 21.24
CA ALA A 131 -2.82 3.27 22.19
C ALA A 131 -2.33 4.56 22.86
N SER A 132 -1.78 4.44 24.07
CA SER A 132 -1.09 5.53 24.76
C SER A 132 0.33 5.74 24.20
N LYS A 133 0.97 6.85 24.57
CA LYS A 133 2.36 7.13 24.17
C LYS A 133 3.33 6.00 24.55
N ASP A 134 3.21 5.47 25.76
CA ASP A 134 4.05 4.37 26.25
C ASP A 134 3.75 3.07 25.51
N GLU A 135 2.47 2.79 25.25
CA GLU A 135 2.06 1.62 24.47
C GLU A 135 2.64 1.66 23.05
N TYR A 136 2.68 2.83 22.42
CA TYR A 136 3.29 3.00 21.11
C TYR A 136 4.80 2.80 21.12
N GLN A 137 5.49 3.28 22.15
CA GLN A 137 6.92 3.05 22.31
C GLN A 137 7.23 1.54 22.31
N ILE A 138 6.42 0.75 23.01
CA ILE A 138 6.54 -0.71 23.07
C ILE A 138 6.27 -1.34 21.71
N ILE A 139 5.18 -0.96 21.03
CA ILE A 139 4.83 -1.48 19.69
C ILE A 139 6.00 -1.28 18.72
N PHE A 140 6.61 -0.10 18.75
CA PHE A 140 7.72 0.23 17.87
C PHE A 140 9.04 -0.46 18.25
N ASP A 141 9.32 -0.62 19.55
CA ASP A 141 10.45 -1.42 20.00
C ASP A 141 10.34 -2.87 19.52
N ILE A 142 9.13 -3.45 19.56
CA ILE A 142 8.87 -4.81 19.05
C ILE A 142 9.12 -4.88 17.55
N LYS A 143 8.62 -3.90 16.78
CA LYS A 143 8.87 -3.82 15.34
C LYS A 143 10.37 -3.77 15.03
N ASP A 144 11.12 -2.91 15.72
CA ASP A 144 12.57 -2.78 15.52
C ASP A 144 13.30 -4.10 15.78
N VAL A 145 12.91 -4.82 16.82
CA VAL A 145 13.48 -6.13 17.14
C VAL A 145 13.14 -7.13 16.04
N ILE A 146 11.90 -7.16 15.58
CA ILE A 146 11.51 -8.03 14.46
C ILE A 146 12.31 -7.69 13.20
N ASP A 147 12.47 -6.41 12.85
CA ASP A 147 13.21 -6.00 11.66
C ASP A 147 14.71 -6.34 11.70
N LYS A 148 15.30 -6.43 12.90
CA LYS A 148 16.71 -6.84 13.07
C LYS A 148 16.89 -8.35 13.15
N GLU A 149 15.93 -9.03 13.76
CA GLU A 149 16.08 -10.42 14.19
C GLU A 149 15.26 -11.40 13.35
N PHE A 150 14.55 -10.95 12.31
CA PHE A 150 13.68 -11.85 11.54
C PHE A 150 14.42 -12.99 10.86
N SER A 151 15.64 -12.77 10.38
CA SER A 151 16.48 -13.82 9.79
C SER A 151 17.04 -14.78 10.84
N ASN A 152 17.07 -14.39 12.11
CA ASN A 152 17.68 -15.19 13.16
C ASN A 152 16.73 -16.31 13.59
N HIS A 153 17.28 -17.47 13.96
CA HIS A 153 16.51 -18.62 14.44
C HIS A 153 15.94 -18.41 15.86
N LEU A 154 15.70 -17.17 16.28
CA LEU A 154 15.12 -16.87 17.57
C LEU A 154 13.78 -17.58 17.71
N SER A 155 13.67 -18.35 18.80
CA SER A 155 12.40 -18.90 19.22
C SER A 155 11.47 -17.78 19.69
N ASN A 156 10.17 -18.03 19.59
CA ASN A 156 9.17 -17.10 20.12
C ASN A 156 9.39 -16.82 21.61
N GLN A 157 9.95 -17.77 22.38
CA GLN A 157 10.23 -17.60 23.81
C GLN A 157 11.39 -16.63 24.05
N GLU A 158 12.48 -16.75 23.27
CA GLU A 158 13.62 -15.83 23.38
C GLU A 158 13.23 -14.41 23.02
N LEU A 159 12.47 -14.22 21.94
CA LEU A 159 12.01 -12.90 21.54
C LEU A 159 11.07 -12.28 22.58
N VAL A 160 10.11 -13.07 23.10
CA VAL A 160 9.21 -12.62 24.17
C VAL A 160 9.99 -12.29 25.45
N SER A 161 11.01 -13.08 25.82
CA SER A 161 11.85 -12.76 26.97
C SER A 161 12.67 -11.47 26.77
N PHE A 162 13.20 -11.25 25.56
CA PHE A 162 13.95 -10.04 25.22
C PHE A 162 13.07 -8.79 25.28
N ILE A 163 11.81 -8.92 24.89
CA ILE A 163 10.85 -7.82 24.92
C ILE A 163 10.31 -7.60 26.35
N ASN A 164 9.95 -8.66 27.06
CA ASN A 164 9.39 -8.58 28.42
C ASN A 164 10.43 -8.15 29.47
N SER A 165 11.72 -8.43 29.27
CA SER A 165 12.80 -7.99 30.17
C SER A 165 12.92 -6.47 30.27
N LYS A 166 12.30 -5.73 29.34
CA LYS A 166 12.17 -4.27 29.37
C LYS A 166 10.94 -3.77 30.15
N GLY A 167 10.21 -4.65 30.84
CA GLY A 167 9.12 -4.28 31.75
C GLY A 167 7.73 -4.21 31.12
N TYR A 168 7.51 -4.83 29.96
CA TYR A 168 6.26 -4.71 29.20
C TYR A 168 5.63 -6.06 28.90
N ASN A 169 4.32 -6.23 29.12
CA ASN A 169 3.57 -7.40 28.63
C ASN A 169 3.23 -7.24 27.14
N ALA A 170 4.27 -7.29 26.32
CA ALA A 170 4.25 -6.99 24.90
C ALA A 170 3.28 -7.87 24.10
N GLN A 171 3.17 -9.15 24.48
CA GLN A 171 2.28 -10.08 23.79
C GLN A 171 0.82 -9.69 23.96
N THR A 172 0.43 -9.30 25.18
CA THR A 172 -0.94 -8.83 25.45
C THR A 172 -1.20 -7.50 24.74
N LEU A 173 -0.24 -6.57 24.79
CA LEU A 173 -0.37 -5.28 24.14
C LEU A 173 -0.55 -5.41 22.62
N ILE A 174 0.35 -6.14 21.95
CA ILE A 174 0.28 -6.35 20.49
C ILE A 174 -1.03 -7.04 20.11
N ARG A 175 -1.45 -8.06 20.86
CA ARG A 175 -2.71 -8.74 20.56
C ARG A 175 -3.91 -7.81 20.70
N ASN A 176 -3.95 -6.98 21.73
CA ASN A 176 -5.07 -6.07 21.99
C ASN A 176 -5.11 -4.88 21.02
N LYS A 177 -3.94 -4.31 20.68
CA LYS A 177 -3.85 -3.08 19.89
C LYS A 177 -3.75 -3.33 18.39
N ILE A 178 -3.14 -4.45 17.98
CA ILE A 178 -2.84 -4.77 16.57
C ILE A 178 -3.65 -5.97 16.07
N GLY A 179 -4.16 -6.81 16.98
CA GLY A 179 -4.94 -8.00 16.62
C GLY A 179 -4.11 -9.17 16.11
N LEU A 180 -2.77 -9.06 16.15
CA LEU A 180 -1.83 -10.09 15.73
C LEU A 180 -1.02 -10.61 16.91
N SER A 181 -0.40 -11.79 16.78
CA SER A 181 0.64 -12.22 17.71
C SER A 181 2.01 -11.78 17.22
N ILE A 182 2.99 -11.73 18.13
CA ILE A 182 4.40 -11.49 17.79
C ILE A 182 4.91 -12.51 16.76
N LYS A 183 4.48 -13.77 16.87
CA LYS A 183 4.78 -14.83 15.91
C LYS A 183 4.23 -14.51 14.51
N ASP A 184 3.02 -13.95 14.42
CA ASP A 184 2.42 -13.56 13.15
C ASP A 184 3.17 -12.39 12.53
N LEU A 185 3.55 -11.39 13.33
CA LEU A 185 4.35 -10.25 12.86
C LEU A 185 5.70 -10.73 12.29
N MET A 186 6.38 -11.63 13.00
CA MET A 186 7.64 -12.22 12.55
C MET A 186 7.46 -13.03 11.26
N GLY A 187 6.42 -13.85 11.20
CA GLY A 187 6.09 -14.65 10.02
C GLY A 187 5.78 -13.77 8.80
N ASN A 188 5.01 -12.70 8.99
CA ASN A 188 4.68 -11.73 7.93
C ASN A 188 5.91 -10.98 7.43
N LYS A 189 6.81 -10.59 8.34
CA LYS A 189 8.10 -9.98 7.96
C LYS A 189 8.92 -10.95 7.11
N ARG A 190 9.16 -12.18 7.60
CA ARG A 190 9.89 -13.21 6.83
C ARG A 190 9.27 -13.46 5.46
N LEU A 191 7.94 -13.57 5.39
CA LEU A 191 7.23 -13.79 4.13
C LEU A 191 7.46 -12.63 3.15
N THR A 192 7.38 -11.40 3.63
CA THR A 192 7.57 -10.20 2.80
C THR A 192 9.01 -10.15 2.26
N GLU A 193 10.00 -10.36 3.12
CA GLU A 193 11.42 -10.44 2.70
C GLU A 193 11.67 -11.63 1.76
N SER A 194 10.97 -12.76 1.96
CA SER A 194 11.01 -13.90 1.04
C SER A 194 10.55 -13.51 -0.34
N GLN A 195 9.41 -12.82 -0.45
CA GLN A 195 8.90 -12.37 -1.74
C GLN A 195 9.88 -11.42 -2.41
N ARG A 196 10.53 -10.50 -1.66
CA ARG A 196 11.55 -9.59 -2.21
C ARG A 196 12.79 -10.32 -2.72
N GLU A 197 13.41 -11.17 -1.90
CA GLU A 197 14.58 -11.94 -2.30
C GLU A 197 14.27 -12.82 -3.52
N ILE A 198 13.09 -13.44 -3.57
CA ILE A 198 12.68 -14.28 -4.71
C ILE A 198 12.46 -13.43 -5.96
N ALA A 199 11.85 -12.26 -5.82
CA ALA A 199 11.51 -11.35 -6.91
C ALA A 199 12.72 -10.64 -7.54
N PHE A 200 13.71 -10.27 -6.72
CA PHE A 200 14.72 -9.28 -7.08
C PHE A 200 16.16 -9.77 -6.96
N THR A 201 16.36 -11.06 -6.69
CA THR A 201 17.69 -11.67 -6.64
C THR A 201 17.71 -13.00 -7.40
N ASP A 202 18.90 -13.38 -7.84
CA ASP A 202 19.16 -14.66 -8.50
C ASP A 202 19.49 -15.79 -7.52
N LYS A 203 19.49 -15.52 -6.21
CA LYS A 203 19.75 -16.54 -5.17
C LYS A 203 18.82 -17.73 -5.36
N SER A 204 19.32 -18.94 -5.13
CA SER A 204 18.50 -20.14 -5.16
C SER A 204 17.42 -20.08 -4.07
N ILE A 205 16.29 -20.76 -4.30
CA ILE A 205 15.20 -20.86 -3.31
C ILE A 205 15.72 -21.47 -1.99
N GLN A 206 16.74 -22.32 -2.07
CA GLN A 206 17.39 -22.93 -0.91
C GLN A 206 18.24 -21.91 -0.14
N GLU A 207 19.07 -21.10 -0.80
CA GLU A 207 19.83 -20.03 -0.15
C GLU A 207 18.91 -19.02 0.53
N ILE A 208 17.86 -18.56 -0.18
CA ILE A 208 16.87 -17.62 0.38
C ILE A 208 16.19 -18.19 1.63
N SER A 209 15.85 -19.48 1.60
CA SER A 209 15.29 -20.16 2.78
C SER A 209 16.21 -20.06 3.98
N PHE A 210 17.51 -20.34 3.80
CA PHE A 210 18.49 -20.30 4.89
C PHE A 210 18.77 -18.88 5.37
N ASP A 211 18.93 -17.92 4.45
CA ASP A 211 19.15 -16.50 4.76
C ASP A 211 18.01 -15.91 5.61
N LEU A 212 16.78 -16.40 5.42
CA LEU A 212 15.59 -15.95 6.15
C LEU A 212 15.30 -16.75 7.42
N GLY A 213 16.24 -17.61 7.85
CA GLY A 213 16.15 -18.32 9.12
C GLY A 213 15.26 -19.56 9.09
N TYR A 214 14.93 -20.10 7.92
CA TYR A 214 14.26 -21.40 7.81
C TYR A 214 15.29 -22.54 7.83
N LYS A 215 15.11 -23.48 8.75
CA LYS A 215 15.99 -24.66 8.88
C LYS A 215 15.81 -25.70 7.77
N ASP A 216 14.64 -25.68 7.12
CA ASP A 216 14.25 -26.65 6.12
C ASP A 216 13.62 -25.93 4.91
N PRO A 217 14.25 -26.01 3.72
CA PRO A 217 13.70 -25.48 2.47
C PRO A 217 12.33 -26.07 2.11
N ALA A 218 12.03 -27.32 2.46
CA ALA A 218 10.72 -27.91 2.18
C ALA A 218 9.62 -27.25 3.03
N TYR A 219 9.89 -27.03 4.32
CA TYR A 219 9.04 -26.23 5.20
C TYR A 219 8.84 -24.81 4.67
N PHE A 220 9.91 -24.12 4.25
CA PHE A 220 9.83 -22.80 3.63
C PHE A 220 8.90 -22.79 2.40
N ASN A 221 9.10 -23.71 1.46
CA ASN A 221 8.27 -23.83 0.26
C ASN A 221 6.78 -23.99 0.60
N ARG A 222 6.46 -24.81 1.61
CA ARG A 222 5.08 -25.02 2.07
C ARG A 222 4.49 -23.75 2.71
N VAL A 223 5.24 -23.09 3.59
CA VAL A 223 4.79 -21.84 4.23
C VAL A 223 4.57 -20.76 3.16
N PHE A 224 5.51 -20.57 2.25
CA PHE A 224 5.39 -19.59 1.17
C PHE A 224 4.17 -19.89 0.29
N LYS A 225 4.02 -21.13 -0.17
CA LYS A 225 2.88 -21.54 -1.01
C LYS A 225 1.54 -21.36 -0.30
N ASN A 226 1.46 -21.67 0.99
CA ASN A 226 0.22 -21.53 1.74
C ASN A 226 -0.20 -20.06 1.90
N ASN A 227 0.76 -19.14 2.03
CA ASN A 227 0.47 -17.72 2.22
C ASN A 227 0.33 -16.94 0.90
N VAL A 228 1.14 -17.27 -0.10
CA VAL A 228 1.19 -16.55 -1.40
C VAL A 228 0.35 -17.22 -2.48
N GLY A 229 -0.01 -18.51 -2.29
CA GLY A 229 -0.83 -19.28 -3.22
C GLY A 229 -0.05 -19.98 -4.35
N GLN A 230 1.26 -19.75 -4.46
CA GLN A 230 2.15 -20.37 -5.45
C GLN A 230 3.51 -20.71 -4.85
N THR A 231 4.25 -21.62 -5.47
CA THR A 231 5.60 -21.97 -4.99
C THR A 231 6.56 -20.78 -5.17
N PRO A 232 7.64 -20.67 -4.39
CA PRO A 232 8.71 -19.70 -4.62
C PRO A 232 9.23 -19.68 -6.06
N LYS A 233 9.41 -20.87 -6.67
CA LYS A 233 9.89 -21.00 -8.05
C LYS A 233 8.89 -20.47 -9.06
N ASP A 234 7.60 -20.80 -8.89
CA ASP A 234 6.53 -20.26 -9.75
C ASP A 234 6.37 -18.76 -9.55
N PHE A 235 6.51 -18.28 -8.31
CA PHE A 235 6.49 -16.86 -7.98
C PHE A 235 7.56 -16.12 -8.77
N ARG A 236 8.82 -16.53 -8.68
CA ARG A 236 9.93 -15.95 -9.45
C ARG A 236 9.64 -15.96 -10.95
N LYS A 237 9.25 -17.12 -11.48
CA LYS A 237 8.98 -17.29 -12.92
C LYS A 237 7.87 -16.35 -13.42
N ASN A 238 6.87 -16.09 -12.59
CA ASN A 238 5.74 -15.22 -12.91
C ASN A 238 6.01 -13.74 -12.58
N PHE A 239 7.07 -13.46 -11.83
CA PHE A 239 7.47 -12.12 -11.42
C PHE A 239 8.38 -11.53 -12.50
N ASP A 240 7.75 -10.93 -13.52
CA ASP A 240 8.46 -10.33 -14.64
C ASP A 240 9.01 -8.95 -14.21
N TYR A 241 10.32 -8.89 -13.93
CA TYR A 241 11.03 -7.65 -13.59
C TYR A 241 11.48 -6.86 -14.84
N GLU A 242 11.78 -7.57 -15.94
CA GLU A 242 12.36 -6.94 -17.14
C GLU A 242 11.33 -6.59 -18.20
N ASN A 243 10.21 -7.33 -18.31
CA ASN A 243 9.16 -6.96 -19.24
C ASN A 243 8.03 -6.23 -18.52
N ARG A 244 7.66 -5.09 -19.10
CA ARG A 244 6.32 -4.50 -18.97
C ARG A 244 5.33 -5.65 -18.99
N ASP A 245 4.65 -5.89 -17.88
CA ASP A 245 3.64 -6.95 -17.82
C ASP A 245 2.51 -6.60 -18.80
N ALA A 246 2.69 -7.01 -20.06
CA ALA A 246 1.82 -6.68 -21.17
C ALA A 246 0.40 -7.14 -20.85
N PHE A 247 0.24 -8.23 -20.09
CA PHE A 247 -1.07 -8.65 -19.61
C PHE A 247 -1.72 -7.58 -18.72
N THR A 248 -1.02 -7.10 -17.68
CA THR A 248 -1.57 -6.12 -16.74
C THR A 248 -1.81 -4.77 -17.42
N GLN A 249 -0.91 -4.35 -18.32
CA GLN A 249 -1.12 -3.14 -19.12
C GLN A 249 -2.33 -3.28 -20.05
N ASN A 250 -2.42 -4.38 -20.79
CA ASN A 250 -3.50 -4.59 -21.74
C ASN A 250 -4.86 -4.67 -21.05
N ILE A 251 -4.97 -5.34 -19.89
CA ILE A 251 -6.25 -5.40 -19.18
C ILE A 251 -6.63 -4.04 -18.58
N ILE A 252 -5.67 -3.29 -18.00
CA ILE A 252 -5.94 -1.94 -17.49
C ILE A 252 -6.36 -1.00 -18.63
N GLU A 253 -5.69 -1.09 -19.78
CA GLU A 253 -6.05 -0.27 -20.94
C GLU A 253 -7.44 -0.62 -21.45
N LEU A 254 -7.76 -1.91 -21.64
CA LEU A 254 -9.09 -2.34 -22.03
C LEU A 254 -10.18 -1.84 -21.05
N LEU A 255 -9.91 -1.90 -19.74
CA LEU A 255 -10.82 -1.36 -18.73
C LEU A 255 -11.01 0.15 -18.92
N LYS A 256 -9.93 0.92 -19.04
CA LYS A 256 -10.00 2.37 -19.27
C LYS A 256 -10.77 2.71 -20.53
N THR A 257 -10.53 2.01 -21.64
CA THR A 257 -11.17 2.28 -22.92
C THR A 257 -12.67 1.91 -22.92
N HIS A 258 -13.06 0.84 -22.23
CA HIS A 258 -14.40 0.25 -22.42
C HIS A 258 -15.32 0.28 -21.19
N HIS A 259 -14.84 0.61 -19.99
CA HIS A 259 -15.65 0.55 -18.76
C HIS A 259 -16.93 1.40 -18.78
N GLU A 260 -16.99 2.49 -19.55
CA GLU A 260 -18.18 3.36 -19.65
C GLU A 260 -19.40 2.58 -20.20
N HIS A 261 -19.17 1.61 -21.09
CA HIS A 261 -20.22 0.89 -21.81
C HIS A 261 -20.22 -0.62 -21.56
N GLU A 262 -19.08 -1.22 -21.20
CA GLU A 262 -18.89 -2.68 -21.09
C GLU A 262 -18.58 -3.15 -19.67
N ARG A 263 -19.45 -4.02 -19.14
CA ARG A 263 -19.34 -4.59 -17.78
C ARG A 263 -19.20 -6.12 -17.77
N SER A 264 -19.34 -6.76 -18.92
CA SER A 264 -19.29 -8.21 -19.04
C SER A 264 -17.86 -8.72 -18.94
N LEU A 265 -17.61 -9.70 -18.07
CA LEU A 265 -16.33 -10.42 -18.02
C LEU A 265 -16.00 -11.10 -19.36
N GLY A 266 -17.04 -11.50 -20.11
CA GLY A 266 -16.92 -12.11 -21.43
C GLY A 266 -16.25 -11.17 -22.42
N PHE A 267 -16.70 -9.91 -22.47
CA PHE A 267 -16.14 -8.90 -23.37
C PHE A 267 -14.62 -8.74 -23.19
N TYR A 268 -14.16 -8.59 -21.94
CA TYR A 268 -12.73 -8.43 -21.65
C TYR A 268 -11.95 -9.73 -21.94
N ALA A 269 -12.55 -10.90 -21.71
CA ALA A 269 -11.93 -12.19 -22.03
C ALA A 269 -11.73 -12.37 -23.53
N ASP A 270 -12.74 -12.01 -24.33
CA ASP A 270 -12.70 -12.06 -25.79
C ASP A 270 -11.64 -11.10 -26.35
N LYS A 271 -11.59 -9.86 -25.83
CA LYS A 271 -10.55 -8.86 -26.21
C LYS A 271 -9.13 -9.28 -25.83
N MET A 272 -8.98 -10.11 -24.79
CA MET A 272 -7.70 -10.68 -24.38
C MET A 272 -7.40 -12.04 -25.02
N HIS A 273 -8.26 -12.53 -25.93
CA HIS A 273 -8.14 -13.82 -26.61
C HIS A 273 -7.95 -15.01 -25.63
N VAL A 274 -8.68 -15.00 -24.51
CA VAL A 274 -8.64 -16.05 -23.50
C VAL A 274 -10.04 -16.37 -22.98
N SER A 275 -10.22 -17.55 -22.38
CA SER A 275 -11.48 -17.83 -21.68
C SER A 275 -11.68 -16.93 -20.46
N VAL A 276 -12.94 -16.66 -20.09
CA VAL A 276 -13.29 -15.91 -18.85
C VAL A 276 -12.64 -16.53 -17.61
N LYS A 277 -12.58 -17.87 -17.54
CA LYS A 277 -11.94 -18.60 -16.43
C LYS A 277 -10.43 -18.31 -16.39
N THR A 278 -9.77 -18.34 -17.54
CA THR A 278 -8.33 -18.06 -17.65
C THR A 278 -8.03 -16.61 -17.28
N LEU A 279 -8.80 -15.65 -17.82
CA LEU A 279 -8.66 -14.24 -17.50
C LEU A 279 -8.86 -13.99 -16.01
N SER A 280 -9.96 -14.50 -15.43
CA SER A 280 -10.27 -14.33 -14.01
C SER A 280 -9.18 -14.90 -13.12
N LYS A 281 -8.62 -16.06 -13.46
CA LYS A 281 -7.48 -16.65 -12.73
C LYS A 281 -6.23 -15.77 -12.85
N LYS A 282 -5.90 -15.28 -14.04
CA LYS A 282 -4.74 -14.39 -14.25
C LYS A 282 -4.89 -13.06 -13.51
N VAL A 283 -6.06 -12.43 -13.56
CA VAL A 283 -6.36 -11.20 -12.80
C VAL A 283 -6.25 -11.45 -11.30
N LYS A 284 -6.83 -12.55 -10.80
CA LYS A 284 -6.73 -12.89 -9.38
C LYS A 284 -5.29 -13.14 -8.94
N HIS A 285 -4.51 -13.80 -9.78
CA HIS A 285 -3.12 -14.14 -9.51
C HIS A 285 -2.19 -12.93 -9.55
N LYS A 286 -2.31 -12.10 -10.59
CA LYS A 286 -1.39 -10.97 -10.84
C LYS A 286 -1.78 -9.69 -10.10
N MET A 287 -3.07 -9.46 -9.86
CA MET A 287 -3.58 -8.20 -9.31
C MET A 287 -4.24 -8.35 -7.94
N ASN A 288 -4.27 -9.58 -7.40
CA ASN A 288 -4.89 -9.94 -6.13
C ASN A 288 -6.36 -9.49 -5.97
N THR A 289 -7.09 -9.33 -7.08
CA THR A 289 -8.47 -8.86 -7.09
C THR A 289 -9.30 -9.62 -8.13
N SER A 290 -10.60 -9.38 -8.20
CA SER A 290 -11.44 -9.93 -9.27
C SER A 290 -11.56 -8.94 -10.44
N LEU A 291 -11.72 -9.44 -11.66
CA LEU A 291 -11.96 -8.59 -12.82
C LEU A 291 -13.22 -7.72 -12.66
N GLY A 292 -14.28 -8.27 -12.06
CA GLY A 292 -15.48 -7.49 -11.74
C GLY A 292 -15.20 -6.36 -10.75
N GLN A 293 -14.29 -6.56 -9.79
CA GLN A 293 -13.87 -5.49 -8.88
C GLN A 293 -13.07 -4.40 -9.61
N LEU A 294 -12.18 -4.77 -10.53
CA LEU A 294 -11.44 -3.80 -11.35
C LEU A 294 -12.37 -2.93 -12.20
N ILE A 295 -13.37 -3.52 -12.85
CA ILE A 295 -14.39 -2.78 -13.63
C ILE A 295 -15.10 -1.75 -12.73
N ARG A 296 -15.55 -2.17 -11.55
CA ARG A 296 -16.24 -1.28 -10.60
C ARG A 296 -15.35 -0.16 -10.09
N MET A 297 -14.08 -0.47 -9.83
CA MET A 297 -13.10 0.54 -9.42
C MET A 297 -12.86 1.58 -10.51
N GLU A 298 -12.77 1.17 -11.79
CA GLU A 298 -12.61 2.12 -12.90
C GLU A 298 -13.87 2.99 -13.08
N LEU A 299 -15.07 2.40 -12.97
CA LEU A 299 -16.33 3.15 -12.97
C LEU A 299 -16.38 4.21 -11.85
N ILE A 300 -16.00 3.85 -10.62
CA ILE A 300 -15.94 4.78 -9.48
C ILE A 300 -14.89 5.86 -9.71
N HIS A 301 -13.75 5.49 -10.30
CA HIS A 301 -12.68 6.41 -10.61
C HIS A 301 -13.11 7.48 -11.64
N THR A 302 -13.74 7.07 -12.73
CA THR A 302 -14.29 7.97 -13.75
C THR A 302 -15.41 8.82 -13.18
N ALA A 303 -16.33 8.23 -12.40
CA ALA A 303 -17.38 8.96 -11.69
C ALA A 303 -16.84 10.07 -10.78
N LYS A 304 -15.84 9.75 -9.94
CA LYS A 304 -15.18 10.76 -9.08
C LYS A 304 -14.55 11.88 -9.90
N THR A 305 -13.91 11.54 -11.01
CA THR A 305 -13.27 12.53 -11.90
C THR A 305 -14.32 13.49 -12.46
N MET A 306 -15.40 12.97 -13.05
CA MET A 306 -16.49 13.77 -13.60
C MET A 306 -17.17 14.64 -12.54
N LEU A 307 -17.44 14.09 -11.34
CA LEU A 307 -18.01 14.86 -10.23
C LEU A 307 -17.12 16.04 -9.83
N LEU A 308 -15.80 15.84 -9.79
CA LEU A 308 -14.84 16.90 -9.48
C LEU A 308 -14.77 17.95 -10.60
N GLU A 309 -14.98 17.56 -11.84
CA GLU A 309 -15.07 18.47 -13.00
C GLU A 309 -16.41 19.24 -13.05
N GLY A 310 -17.34 18.94 -12.14
CA GLY A 310 -18.60 19.65 -11.99
C GLY A 310 -19.76 19.04 -12.78
N GLU A 311 -19.54 17.90 -13.42
CA GLU A 311 -20.57 17.18 -14.18
C GLU A 311 -21.80 16.87 -13.30
N PRO A 312 -23.03 17.05 -13.82
CA PRO A 312 -24.25 16.68 -13.12
C PRO A 312 -24.39 15.17 -12.91
N VAL A 313 -24.94 14.73 -11.76
CA VAL A 313 -25.10 13.31 -11.40
C VAL A 313 -25.88 12.51 -12.44
N ASN A 314 -26.91 13.12 -13.05
CA ASN A 314 -27.70 12.49 -14.12
C ASN A 314 -26.88 12.26 -15.40
N VAL A 315 -26.00 13.20 -15.77
CA VAL A 315 -25.10 13.07 -16.93
C VAL A 315 -24.08 11.96 -16.70
N ILE A 316 -23.51 11.91 -15.50
CA ILE A 316 -22.54 10.86 -15.12
C ILE A 316 -23.22 9.49 -15.14
N SER A 317 -24.42 9.38 -14.58
CA SER A 317 -25.21 8.14 -14.61
C SER A 317 -25.42 7.64 -16.04
N GLN A 318 -25.84 8.54 -16.93
CA GLN A 318 -26.09 8.21 -18.33
C GLN A 318 -24.80 7.79 -19.04
N ARG A 319 -23.71 8.54 -18.87
CA ARG A 319 -22.42 8.25 -19.52
C ARG A 319 -21.81 6.93 -19.06
N LEU A 320 -21.94 6.59 -17.79
CA LEU A 320 -21.44 5.33 -17.24
C LEU A 320 -22.44 4.18 -17.43
N ASN A 321 -23.46 4.36 -18.27
CA ASN A 321 -24.46 3.37 -18.65
C ASN A 321 -25.21 2.76 -17.44
N PHE A 322 -25.58 3.60 -16.47
CA PHE A 322 -26.54 3.24 -15.41
C PHE A 322 -27.96 3.56 -15.88
N GLU A 323 -28.87 2.59 -15.74
CA GLU A 323 -30.28 2.73 -16.13
C GLU A 323 -30.95 3.93 -15.46
N GLU A 324 -30.62 4.20 -14.20
CA GLU A 324 -31.19 5.32 -13.43
C GLU A 324 -30.13 6.04 -12.57
N PRO A 325 -30.23 7.38 -12.44
CA PRO A 325 -29.35 8.16 -11.55
C PRO A 325 -29.35 7.69 -10.09
N ASN A 326 -30.46 7.11 -9.64
CA ASN A 326 -30.57 6.56 -8.28
C ASN A 326 -29.73 5.28 -8.11
N HIS A 327 -29.68 4.43 -9.14
CA HIS A 327 -28.82 3.24 -9.15
C HIS A 327 -27.35 3.64 -9.11
N PHE A 328 -26.94 4.61 -9.95
CA PHE A 328 -25.59 5.18 -9.89
C PHE A 328 -25.27 5.75 -8.50
N SER A 329 -26.19 6.51 -7.90
CA SER A 329 -25.98 7.13 -6.59
C SER A 329 -25.78 6.10 -5.47
N ARG A 330 -26.54 5.00 -5.48
CA ARG A 330 -26.37 3.88 -4.54
C ARG A 330 -25.05 3.16 -4.75
N PHE A 331 -24.71 2.87 -6.01
CA PHE A 331 -23.43 2.27 -6.38
C PHE A 331 -22.25 3.12 -5.89
N PHE A 332 -22.27 4.42 -6.19
CA PHE A 332 -21.23 5.35 -5.75
C PHE A 332 -21.13 5.41 -4.22
N LYS A 333 -22.26 5.56 -3.52
CA LYS A 333 -22.28 5.58 -2.05
C LYS A 333 -21.73 4.28 -1.44
N HIS A 334 -22.03 3.13 -2.03
CA HIS A 334 -21.52 1.85 -1.55
C HIS A 334 -19.99 1.78 -1.59
N TYR A 335 -19.35 2.28 -2.65
CA TYR A 335 -17.90 2.21 -2.83
C TYR A 335 -17.13 3.41 -2.26
N VAL A 336 -17.78 4.56 -2.11
CA VAL A 336 -17.14 5.82 -1.67
C VAL A 336 -17.53 6.20 -0.24
N GLY A 337 -18.61 5.64 0.30
CA GLY A 337 -19.12 5.91 1.64
C GLY A 337 -20.05 7.13 1.74
N VAL A 338 -20.03 8.02 0.74
CA VAL A 338 -20.87 9.23 0.66
C VAL A 338 -21.61 9.31 -0.67
N SER A 339 -22.71 10.06 -0.74
CA SER A 339 -23.44 10.23 -1.99
C SER A 339 -22.65 11.05 -3.02
N PRO A 340 -22.93 10.95 -4.33
CA PRO A 340 -22.31 11.79 -5.34
C PRO A 340 -22.46 13.30 -5.06
N SER A 341 -23.63 13.71 -4.59
CA SER A 341 -23.93 15.11 -4.24
C SER A 341 -23.09 15.59 -3.05
N ASP A 342 -22.99 14.77 -2.00
CA ASP A 342 -22.16 15.10 -0.83
C ASP A 342 -20.67 15.14 -1.19
N PHE A 343 -20.24 14.22 -2.06
CA PHE A 343 -18.88 14.18 -2.58
C PHE A 343 -18.54 15.45 -3.38
N LYS A 344 -19.48 15.95 -4.19
CA LYS A 344 -19.34 17.21 -4.94
C LYS A 344 -19.27 18.42 -3.98
N ASN A 345 -20.11 18.47 -2.96
CA ASN A 345 -20.18 19.60 -2.02
C ASN A 345 -18.95 19.72 -1.11
N LYS A 346 -18.26 18.61 -0.79
CA LYS A 346 -16.97 18.67 -0.06
C LYS A 346 -15.88 19.44 -0.79
N LYS A 347 -15.97 19.64 -2.12
CA LYS A 347 -15.03 20.48 -2.89
C LYS A 347 -15.32 21.98 -2.76
N TYR A 348 -16.56 22.37 -2.42
CA TYR A 348 -16.99 23.78 -2.37
C TYR A 348 -16.97 24.39 -0.95
N ASN A 349 -16.62 23.58 0.07
CA ASN A 349 -16.43 24.00 1.45
C ASN A 349 -14.95 23.93 1.90
N LEU A 350 -14.03 23.79 0.93
CA LEU A 350 -12.58 23.99 1.04
C LEU A 350 -12.23 25.13 0.09
#